data_AF-A0A252DCR2-F1
#
_entry.id   AF-A0A252DCR2-F1
#
_cell.length_a   1.000
_cell.length_b   1.000
_cell.length_c   1.000
_cell.angle_alpha   90.00
_cell.angle_beta   90.00
_cell.angle_gamma   90.00
#
_symmetry.space_group_name_H-M   'P 1'
#
loop_
_entity.id
_entity.type
_entity.pdbx_description
1 polymer ?
#
loop_
_entity_poly.entity_id
_entity_poly.type
_entity_poly.pdbx_seq_one_letter_code
_entity_poly.pdbx_strand_id
1 'polypeptide(L)'
;MNSKHSYSAADIQVWLVSNLAELIGVETDEIDVHEHLENYGLDSAQAMILVSKLEKMLGFQPSPLLLWHYPNIAALSQRLAEDLPEESAIQDTTTASVNTPVQTLDLNAEVVLDPIIRPDALPPVSITEPKHIFLTGGTGYLGAFIIRELLQQTNADIYCLVRAANPQEGKSKLVKNLETYAIWDEKYQSRIVPVVGDLALPLLGMGAEQFQILAANIDTIYHSGALLNYVFPYSALKAANVLGTQEVLRLASQIKLKPVHYVSSVAVFESPAYAGKVVKEQDDFNHWEGIFLGYSQTKWVAEKLVKLARDRGLPVTIHRPPLISGDSETGICNTHDFINLMVKGCLQMGYFPDVEYMMDMSPVDYVSKAIVYLSMQPSSIGKAFHLQHPQPAPLSTLIKWVQSFGYPVKAIPYEQWQAELINNVSSVDNPLYTLRPFLLERWSDEQLTIPDLYLQARRPHISCQETLQALAGSSIVCPPISSEMFMTYTAYLIQTGFLNVA
;
A
#
# COMPACT_ATOMS: atom_id res chain seq x y z
N MET A 1 44.72 -10.24 -6.12
CA MET A 1 44.07 -11.53 -6.42
C MET A 1 43.28 -11.93 -5.20
N ASN A 2 42.01 -11.54 -5.10
CA ASN A 2 41.09 -12.10 -4.12
C ASN A 2 40.36 -13.25 -4.81
N SER A 3 40.55 -14.49 -4.36
CA SER A 3 39.71 -15.60 -4.81
C SER A 3 38.29 -15.35 -4.33
N LYS A 4 37.34 -15.08 -5.24
CA LYS A 4 35.92 -15.10 -4.90
C LYS A 4 35.56 -16.53 -4.51
N HIS A 5 35.26 -16.77 -3.23
CA HIS A 5 34.77 -18.07 -2.78
C HIS A 5 33.38 -18.29 -3.40
N SER A 6 33.18 -19.43 -4.07
CA SER A 6 31.86 -19.90 -4.44
C SER A 6 31.19 -20.41 -3.16
N TYR A 7 30.10 -19.77 -2.73
CA TYR A 7 29.34 -20.15 -1.54
C TYR A 7 28.30 -21.20 -1.90
N SER A 8 28.22 -22.30 -1.17
CA SER A 8 27.12 -23.26 -1.36
C SER A 8 25.80 -22.69 -0.81
N ALA A 9 24.67 -23.24 -1.23
CA ALA A 9 23.36 -22.87 -0.66
C ALA A 9 23.34 -23.05 0.87
N ALA A 10 24.03 -24.06 1.40
CA ALA A 10 24.16 -24.26 2.84
C ALA A 10 24.95 -23.13 3.53
N ASP A 11 26.03 -22.65 2.91
CA ASP A 11 26.82 -21.53 3.44
C ASP A 11 26.01 -20.23 3.47
N ILE A 12 25.27 -19.97 2.38
CA ILE A 12 24.38 -18.81 2.26
C ILE A 12 23.24 -18.90 3.28
N GLN A 13 22.66 -20.08 3.46
CA GLN A 13 21.59 -20.31 4.44
C GLN A 13 22.05 -20.04 5.88
N VAL A 14 23.21 -20.59 6.29
CA VAL A 14 23.77 -20.34 7.63
C VAL A 14 24.01 -18.84 7.83
N TRP A 15 24.58 -18.18 6.82
CA TRP A 15 24.84 -16.75 6.87
C TRP A 15 23.55 -15.92 6.99
N LEU A 16 22.51 -16.28 6.23
CA LEU A 16 21.21 -15.62 6.25
C LEU A 16 20.54 -15.77 7.61
N VAL A 17 20.56 -16.97 8.19
CA VAL A 17 20.04 -17.21 9.54
C VAL A 17 20.74 -16.32 10.56
N SER A 18 22.06 -16.29 10.56
CA SER A 18 22.83 -15.46 11.52
C SER A 18 22.56 -13.97 11.37
N ASN A 19 22.52 -13.45 10.15
CA ASN A 19 22.31 -12.03 9.92
C ASN A 19 20.86 -11.61 10.14
N LEU A 20 19.90 -12.48 9.84
CA LEU A 20 18.50 -12.23 10.13
C LEU A 20 18.27 -12.19 11.64
N ALA A 21 18.77 -13.18 12.38
CA ALA A 21 18.69 -13.24 13.83
C ALA A 21 19.28 -11.98 14.50
N GLU A 22 20.46 -11.53 14.04
CA GLU A 22 21.07 -10.27 14.49
C GLU A 22 20.19 -9.04 14.18
N LEU A 23 19.63 -8.96 12.97
CA LEU A 23 18.81 -7.83 12.52
C LEU A 23 17.51 -7.66 13.32
N ILE A 24 16.88 -8.77 13.70
CA ILE A 24 15.60 -8.76 14.42
C ILE A 24 15.76 -8.96 15.93
N GLY A 25 16.98 -9.24 16.41
CA GLY A 25 17.30 -9.34 17.83
C GLY A 25 16.83 -10.64 18.49
N VAL A 26 16.92 -11.77 17.79
CA VAL A 26 16.59 -13.11 18.29
C VAL A 26 17.78 -14.06 18.19
N GLU A 27 17.70 -15.23 18.82
CA GLU A 27 18.71 -16.28 18.69
C GLU A 27 18.55 -17.05 17.37
N THR A 28 19.64 -17.63 16.86
CA THR A 28 19.64 -18.28 15.53
C THR A 28 18.75 -19.52 15.44
N ASP A 29 18.47 -20.19 16.56
CA ASP A 29 17.59 -21.36 16.65
C ASP A 29 16.11 -21.01 16.64
N GLU A 30 15.76 -19.73 16.82
CA GLU A 30 14.39 -19.21 16.66
C GLU A 30 14.03 -18.94 15.19
N ILE A 31 15.01 -19.03 14.27
CA ILE A 31 14.81 -18.83 12.84
C ILE A 31 14.53 -20.17 12.16
N ASP A 32 13.30 -20.34 11.68
CA ASP A 32 12.89 -21.43 10.80
C ASP A 32 13.20 -21.03 9.34
N VAL A 33 14.05 -21.84 8.70
CA VAL A 33 14.49 -21.62 7.33
C VAL A 33 13.38 -21.77 6.29
N HIS A 34 12.23 -22.35 6.66
CA HIS A 34 11.06 -22.51 5.82
C HIS A 34 9.95 -21.48 6.08
N GLU A 35 10.06 -20.73 7.17
CA GLU A 35 9.13 -19.65 7.51
C GLU A 35 9.30 -18.46 6.55
N HIS A 36 8.20 -17.77 6.28
CA HIS A 36 8.23 -16.60 5.41
C HIS A 36 8.97 -15.44 6.09
N LEU A 37 9.91 -14.81 5.39
CA LEU A 37 10.73 -13.68 5.86
C LEU A 37 9.86 -12.53 6.41
N GLU A 38 8.68 -12.31 5.85
CA GLU A 38 7.72 -11.29 6.28
C GLU A 38 7.17 -11.53 7.69
N ASN A 39 7.08 -12.80 8.12
CA ASN A 39 6.57 -13.15 9.44
C ASN A 39 7.57 -12.81 10.56
N TYR A 40 8.84 -12.60 10.22
CA TYR A 40 9.85 -12.06 11.13
C TYR A 40 9.77 -10.53 11.29
N GLY A 41 8.80 -9.86 10.66
CA GLY A 41 8.59 -8.42 10.79
C GLY A 41 9.65 -7.57 10.07
N LEU A 42 10.38 -8.16 9.12
CA LEU A 42 11.34 -7.45 8.26
C LEU A 42 10.65 -6.32 7.50
N ASP A 43 11.07 -5.08 7.74
CA ASP A 43 10.69 -3.93 6.92
C ASP A 43 11.64 -3.75 5.70
N SER A 44 11.29 -2.84 4.80
CA SER A 44 12.10 -2.57 3.60
C SER A 44 13.51 -2.03 3.92
N ALA A 45 13.72 -1.37 5.05
CA ALA A 45 15.04 -0.87 5.44
C ALA A 45 15.94 -2.00 5.95
N GLN A 46 15.41 -2.86 6.82
CA GLN A 46 16.11 -4.06 7.31
C GLN A 46 16.42 -5.02 6.17
N ALA A 47 15.48 -5.20 5.23
CA ALA A 47 15.71 -5.99 4.02
C ALA A 47 16.86 -5.43 3.17
N MET A 48 16.94 -4.11 3.00
CA MET A 48 18.03 -3.48 2.27
C MET A 48 19.38 -3.58 3.00
N ILE A 49 19.39 -3.54 4.33
CA ILE A 49 20.59 -3.82 5.12
C ILE A 49 21.05 -5.26 4.89
N LEU A 50 20.13 -6.23 4.91
CA LEU A 50 20.42 -7.63 4.64
C LEU A 50 20.99 -7.81 3.22
N VAL A 51 20.38 -7.17 2.20
CA VAL A 51 20.86 -7.20 0.81
C VAL A 51 22.24 -6.56 0.67
N SER A 52 22.50 -5.43 1.32
CA SER A 52 23.82 -4.80 1.29
C SER A 52 24.89 -5.66 1.96
N LYS A 53 24.55 -6.35 3.05
CA LYS A 53 25.44 -7.33 3.68
C LYS A 53 25.66 -8.56 2.78
N LEU A 54 24.62 -9.05 2.11
CA LEU A 54 24.70 -10.14 1.12
C LEU A 54 25.60 -9.76 -0.06
N GLU A 55 25.49 -8.54 -0.58
CA GLU A 55 26.33 -8.04 -1.67
C GLU A 55 27.82 -8.12 -1.30
N LYS A 56 28.16 -7.71 -0.07
CA LYS A 56 29.54 -7.80 0.44
C LYS A 56 30.03 -9.24 0.55
N MET A 57 29.15 -10.17 0.92
CA MET A 57 29.48 -11.59 1.00
C MET A 57 29.67 -12.20 -0.39
N LEU A 58 28.68 -12.06 -1.27
CA LEU A 58 28.61 -12.73 -2.57
C LEU A 58 29.52 -12.09 -3.63
N GLY A 59 29.91 -10.83 -3.43
CA GLY A 59 30.77 -10.08 -4.36
C GLY A 59 30.09 -9.72 -5.68
N PHE A 60 28.75 -9.77 -5.71
CA PHE A 60 27.87 -9.21 -6.74
C PHE A 60 26.65 -8.60 -6.03
N GLN A 61 25.90 -7.73 -6.71
CA GLN A 61 24.73 -7.06 -6.13
C GLN A 61 23.45 -7.87 -6.45
N PRO A 62 22.94 -8.70 -5.52
CA PRO A 62 21.66 -9.39 -5.73
C PRO A 62 20.51 -8.38 -5.82
N SER A 63 19.51 -8.67 -6.67
CA SER A 63 18.29 -7.84 -6.69
C SER A 63 17.62 -7.92 -5.31
N PRO A 64 17.27 -6.78 -4.69
CA PRO A 64 16.52 -6.80 -3.43
C PRO A 64 15.17 -7.52 -3.52
N LEU A 65 14.61 -7.68 -4.72
CA LEU A 65 13.39 -8.47 -4.91
C LEU A 65 13.59 -9.97 -4.66
N LEU A 66 14.82 -10.48 -4.71
CA LEU A 66 15.07 -11.90 -4.46
C LEU A 66 14.60 -12.32 -3.07
N LEU A 67 14.72 -11.43 -2.06
CA LEU A 67 14.20 -11.68 -0.71
C LEU A 67 12.69 -11.98 -0.72
N TRP A 68 11.96 -11.46 -1.70
CA TRP A 68 10.50 -11.53 -1.74
C TRP A 68 9.99 -12.53 -2.78
N HIS A 69 10.72 -12.73 -3.87
CA HIS A 69 10.45 -13.80 -4.83
C HIS A 69 10.75 -15.18 -4.24
N TYR A 70 11.70 -15.27 -3.32
CA TYR A 70 12.07 -16.48 -2.60
C TYR A 70 11.79 -16.28 -1.11
N PRO A 71 10.55 -16.51 -0.67
CA PRO A 71 10.03 -15.91 0.56
C PRO A 71 10.59 -16.53 1.85
N ASN A 72 11.41 -17.57 1.78
CA ASN A 72 12.06 -18.19 2.93
C ASN A 72 13.56 -18.40 2.68
N ILE A 73 14.32 -18.56 3.76
CA ILE A 73 15.78 -18.65 3.71
C ILE A 73 16.24 -19.83 2.84
N ALA A 74 15.55 -20.97 2.91
CA ALA A 74 15.90 -22.15 2.13
C ALA A 74 15.78 -21.92 0.62
N ALA A 75 14.68 -21.31 0.16
CA ALA A 75 14.46 -21.02 -1.25
C ALA A 75 15.42 -19.93 -1.76
N LEU A 76 15.66 -18.90 -0.93
CA LEU A 76 16.55 -17.79 -1.26
C LEU A 76 18.01 -18.25 -1.36
N SER A 77 18.47 -19.06 -0.41
CA SER A 77 19.85 -19.56 -0.37
C SER A 77 20.14 -20.46 -1.57
N GLN A 78 19.19 -21.31 -1.95
CA GLN A 78 19.28 -22.14 -3.15
C GLN A 78 19.40 -21.26 -4.40
N ARG A 79 18.55 -20.25 -4.55
CA ARG A 79 18.60 -19.37 -5.71
C ARG A 79 19.91 -18.60 -5.80
N LEU A 80 20.37 -18.01 -4.70
CA LEU A 80 21.60 -17.24 -4.67
C LEU A 80 22.84 -18.09 -4.98
N ALA A 81 22.81 -19.38 -4.65
CA ALA A 81 23.86 -20.31 -5.02
C ALA A 81 23.86 -20.66 -6.53
N GLU A 82 22.68 -20.69 -7.16
CA GLU A 82 22.53 -20.91 -8.62
C GLU A 82 22.99 -19.69 -9.45
N ASP A 83 22.88 -18.47 -8.91
CA ASP A 83 23.30 -17.21 -9.56
C ASP A 83 24.81 -16.89 -9.38
N LEU A 84 25.60 -17.76 -8.74
CA LEU A 84 27.04 -17.58 -8.64
C LEU A 84 27.70 -17.82 -10.01
N PRO A 85 28.46 -16.84 -10.55
CA PRO A 85 29.09 -17.00 -11.85
C PRO A 85 30.06 -18.19 -11.85
N GLU A 86 29.86 -19.13 -12.77
CA GLU A 86 30.84 -20.19 -13.06
C GLU A 86 32.18 -19.56 -13.47
N GLU A 87 33.30 -20.14 -13.00
CA GLU A 87 34.68 -19.64 -13.13
C GLU A 87 35.19 -19.35 -14.57
N SER A 88 34.39 -19.52 -15.62
CA SER A 88 34.85 -19.55 -17.01
C SER A 88 34.44 -18.39 -17.92
N ALA A 89 33.70 -17.39 -17.46
CA ALA A 89 33.27 -16.27 -18.32
C ALA A 89 33.80 -14.91 -17.85
N ILE A 90 35.10 -14.65 -18.05
CA ILE A 90 35.66 -13.30 -17.96
C ILE A 90 36.02 -12.84 -19.38
N GLN A 91 35.08 -12.14 -20.03
CA GLN A 91 35.37 -11.10 -21.01
C GLN A 91 34.11 -10.26 -21.28
N ASP A 92 34.20 -8.99 -20.91
CA ASP A 92 33.36 -7.85 -21.31
C ASP A 92 31.83 -8.01 -21.32
N THR A 93 31.20 -7.79 -20.16
CA THR A 93 29.80 -7.30 -20.12
C THR A 93 29.61 -6.28 -19.00
N THR A 94 29.43 -5.03 -19.40
CA THR A 94 28.74 -3.99 -18.62
C THR A 94 27.37 -4.51 -18.17
N THR A 95 27.14 -4.55 -16.85
CA THR A 95 25.81 -4.53 -16.19
C THR A 95 24.69 -5.25 -16.94
N ALA A 96 24.75 -6.59 -16.99
CA ALA A 96 23.60 -7.42 -17.33
C ALA A 96 22.99 -7.95 -16.03
N SER A 97 21.93 -7.31 -15.54
CA SER A 97 20.99 -7.98 -14.63
C SER A 97 20.36 -9.12 -15.43
N VAL A 98 20.58 -10.36 -15.00
CA VAL A 98 20.05 -11.54 -15.67
C VAL A 98 18.53 -11.55 -15.47
N ASN A 99 17.79 -10.99 -16.43
CA ASN A 99 16.35 -11.07 -16.55
C ASN A 99 15.96 -12.53 -16.82
N THR A 100 15.68 -13.28 -15.75
CA THR A 100 14.98 -14.57 -15.85
C THR A 100 13.50 -14.28 -16.10
N PRO A 101 12.77 -15.07 -16.92
CA PRO A 101 11.36 -14.80 -17.20
C PRO A 101 10.58 -14.90 -15.88
N VAL A 102 10.08 -13.77 -15.39
CA VAL A 102 9.07 -13.75 -14.34
C VAL A 102 7.92 -14.61 -14.87
N GLN A 103 7.60 -15.73 -14.20
CA GLN A 103 6.37 -16.47 -14.51
C GLN A 103 5.24 -15.45 -14.52
N THR A 104 4.66 -15.22 -15.70
CA THR A 104 3.60 -14.24 -15.88
C THR A 104 2.39 -14.72 -15.09
N LEU A 105 2.21 -14.15 -13.90
CA LEU A 105 1.03 -14.33 -13.07
C LEU A 105 -0.21 -13.95 -13.89
N ASP A 106 -1.12 -14.89 -14.08
CA ASP A 106 -2.43 -14.62 -14.68
C ASP A 106 -3.37 -14.09 -13.59
N LEU A 107 -3.57 -12.77 -13.54
CA LEU A 107 -4.45 -12.16 -12.54
C LEU A 107 -5.91 -12.58 -12.72
N ASN A 108 -6.36 -12.90 -13.93
CA ASN A 108 -7.73 -13.39 -14.14
C ASN A 108 -7.94 -14.74 -13.46
N ALA A 109 -6.94 -15.63 -13.51
CA ALA A 109 -7.01 -16.95 -12.85
C ALA A 109 -7.11 -16.84 -11.32
N GLU A 110 -6.65 -15.74 -10.74
CA GLU A 110 -6.74 -15.45 -9.30
C GLU A 110 -8.09 -14.89 -8.86
N VAL A 111 -8.97 -14.52 -9.79
CA VAL A 111 -10.32 -14.02 -9.49
C VAL A 111 -11.27 -15.18 -9.20
N VAL A 112 -11.07 -15.82 -8.04
CA VAL A 112 -11.91 -16.92 -7.56
C VAL A 112 -12.56 -16.55 -6.23
N LEU A 113 -13.84 -16.17 -6.30
CA LEU A 113 -14.66 -15.91 -5.11
C LEU A 113 -15.31 -17.22 -4.63
N ASP A 114 -15.03 -17.63 -3.40
CA ASP A 114 -15.62 -18.82 -2.75
C ASP A 114 -17.13 -18.89 -3.03
N PRO A 115 -17.63 -20.00 -3.62
CA PRO A 115 -19.04 -20.16 -3.95
C PRO A 115 -19.99 -20.01 -2.77
N ILE A 116 -19.55 -20.19 -1.52
CA ILE A 116 -20.38 -20.04 -0.32
C ILE A 116 -20.69 -18.57 -0.03
N ILE A 117 -19.88 -17.63 -0.52
CA ILE A 117 -20.10 -16.19 -0.35
C ILE A 117 -21.22 -15.75 -1.29
N ARG A 118 -22.45 -15.82 -0.79
CA ARG A 118 -23.66 -15.38 -1.49
C ARG A 118 -24.77 -15.05 -0.48
N PRO A 119 -25.67 -14.12 -0.80
CA PRO A 119 -26.72 -13.67 0.10
C PRO A 119 -28.07 -14.38 -0.12
N ASP A 120 -28.16 -15.44 -0.94
CA ASP A 120 -29.38 -16.03 -1.55
C ASP A 120 -30.61 -16.23 -0.63
N ALA A 121 -30.45 -16.23 0.70
CA ALA A 121 -31.53 -16.40 1.68
C ALA A 121 -31.75 -15.20 2.62
N LEU A 122 -31.04 -14.09 2.42
CA LEU A 122 -31.04 -12.94 3.33
C LEU A 122 -31.83 -11.76 2.73
N PRO A 123 -32.64 -11.05 3.53
CA PRO A 123 -33.43 -9.93 3.04
C PRO A 123 -32.52 -8.75 2.65
N PRO A 124 -32.86 -7.97 1.59
CA PRO A 124 -32.13 -6.75 1.26
C PRO A 124 -32.07 -5.79 2.44
N VAL A 125 -30.93 -5.14 2.63
CA VAL A 125 -30.67 -4.27 3.78
C VAL A 125 -30.21 -2.90 3.28
N SER A 126 -30.85 -1.85 3.81
CA SER A 126 -30.40 -0.46 3.68
C SER A 126 -30.24 0.10 5.09
N ILE A 127 -28.99 0.29 5.53
CA ILE A 127 -28.66 0.80 6.86
C ILE A 127 -28.20 2.24 6.72
N THR A 128 -29.01 3.18 7.18
CA THR A 128 -28.66 4.61 7.24
C THR A 128 -28.12 5.03 8.61
N GLU A 129 -28.47 4.27 9.67
CA GLU A 129 -28.05 4.54 11.06
C GLU A 129 -27.50 3.25 11.69
N PRO A 130 -26.26 2.84 11.34
CA PRO A 130 -25.66 1.63 11.92
C PRO A 130 -25.41 1.82 13.42
N LYS A 131 -25.59 0.76 14.22
CA LYS A 131 -25.22 0.73 15.63
C LYS A 131 -23.84 0.13 15.84
N HIS A 132 -23.49 -0.87 15.03
CA HIS A 132 -22.18 -1.54 15.09
C HIS A 132 -21.52 -1.55 13.72
N ILE A 133 -20.35 -0.92 13.62
CA ILE A 133 -19.57 -0.83 12.39
C ILE A 133 -18.32 -1.70 12.56
N PHE A 134 -18.04 -2.57 11.59
CA PHE A 134 -16.76 -3.27 11.54
C PHE A 134 -15.80 -2.53 10.61
N LEU A 135 -14.59 -2.25 11.11
CA LEU A 135 -13.54 -1.58 10.38
C LEU A 135 -12.29 -2.46 10.34
N THR A 136 -11.77 -2.68 9.15
CA THR A 136 -10.40 -3.19 8.99
C THR A 136 -9.46 -2.03 8.67
N GLY A 137 -8.19 -2.13 9.08
CA GLY A 137 -7.19 -1.09 8.83
C GLY A 137 -7.23 0.10 9.80
N GLY A 138 -7.90 -0.04 10.95
CA GLY A 138 -8.00 1.03 11.97
C GLY A 138 -6.65 1.47 12.59
N THR A 139 -5.60 0.65 12.45
CA THR A 139 -4.22 0.98 12.83
C THR A 139 -3.41 1.63 11.71
N GLY A 140 -4.01 1.87 10.54
CA GLY A 140 -3.38 2.56 9.40
C GLY A 140 -3.71 4.05 9.37
N TYR A 141 -3.09 4.77 8.42
CA TYR A 141 -3.29 6.20 8.22
C TYR A 141 -4.74 6.53 7.85
N LEU A 142 -5.22 6.11 6.67
CA LEU A 142 -6.60 6.36 6.25
C LEU A 142 -7.63 5.80 7.24
N GLY A 143 -7.35 4.64 7.85
CA GLY A 143 -8.23 4.05 8.86
C GLY A 143 -8.45 4.93 10.08
N ALA A 144 -7.42 5.63 10.56
CA ALA A 144 -7.55 6.59 11.66
C ALA A 144 -8.51 7.73 11.32
N PHE A 145 -8.43 8.26 10.09
CA PHE A 145 -9.31 9.34 9.63
C PHE A 145 -10.72 8.84 9.34
N ILE A 146 -10.90 7.60 8.86
CA ILE A 146 -12.24 6.98 8.79
C ILE A 146 -12.84 6.85 10.20
N ILE A 147 -12.06 6.43 11.20
CA ILE A 147 -12.51 6.38 12.59
C ILE A 147 -12.95 7.78 13.06
N ARG A 148 -12.15 8.83 12.80
CA ARG A 148 -12.50 10.22 13.13
C ARG A 148 -13.88 10.58 12.57
N GLU A 149 -14.09 10.37 11.29
CA GLU A 149 -15.35 10.72 10.62
C GLU A 149 -16.53 9.89 11.15
N LEU A 150 -16.35 8.59 11.38
CA LEU A 150 -17.39 7.72 11.94
C LEU A 150 -17.77 8.11 13.38
N LEU A 151 -16.79 8.53 14.19
CA LEU A 151 -17.03 9.02 15.55
C LEU A 151 -17.82 10.34 15.56
N GLN A 152 -17.54 11.23 14.60
CA GLN A 152 -18.18 12.54 14.51
C GLN A 152 -19.57 12.50 13.85
N GLN A 153 -19.77 11.59 12.89
CA GLN A 153 -20.98 11.58 12.04
C GLN A 153 -21.99 10.50 12.44
N THR A 154 -21.64 9.58 13.35
CA THR A 154 -22.53 8.51 13.81
C THR A 154 -22.48 8.35 15.33
N ASN A 155 -23.44 7.60 15.88
CA ASN A 155 -23.42 7.13 17.26
C ASN A 155 -22.96 5.67 17.39
N ALA A 156 -22.42 5.07 16.32
CA ALA A 156 -22.11 3.65 16.25
C ALA A 156 -20.85 3.27 17.05
N ASP A 157 -20.83 2.06 17.60
CA ASP A 157 -19.60 1.45 18.07
C ASP A 157 -18.78 0.91 16.89
N ILE A 158 -17.48 1.16 16.91
CA ILE A 158 -16.54 0.86 15.82
C ILE A 158 -15.66 -0.31 16.26
N TYR A 159 -16.01 -1.49 15.77
CA TYR A 159 -15.30 -2.75 15.94
C TYR A 159 -14.11 -2.81 14.99
N CYS A 160 -12.90 -2.59 15.49
CA CYS A 160 -11.69 -2.49 14.69
C CYS A 160 -10.89 -3.79 14.73
N LEU A 161 -10.70 -4.45 13.58
CA LEU A 161 -9.79 -5.58 13.45
C LEU A 161 -8.35 -5.13 13.72
N VAL A 162 -7.67 -5.80 14.65
CA VAL A 162 -6.31 -5.45 15.07
C VAL A 162 -5.50 -6.70 15.42
N ARG A 163 -4.26 -6.75 14.93
CA ARG A 163 -3.27 -7.76 15.29
C ARG A 163 -2.71 -7.44 16.68
N ALA A 164 -3.05 -8.26 17.67
CA ALA A 164 -2.63 -8.11 19.06
C ALA A 164 -2.74 -9.47 19.78
N ALA A 165 -2.02 -9.64 20.89
CA ALA A 165 -2.15 -10.85 21.70
C ALA A 165 -3.48 -10.92 22.46
N ASN A 166 -4.09 -9.77 22.76
CA ASN A 166 -5.36 -9.67 23.48
C ASN A 166 -6.09 -8.34 23.20
N PRO A 167 -7.38 -8.21 23.57
CA PRO A 167 -8.16 -7.01 23.30
C PRO A 167 -7.60 -5.74 23.94
N GLN A 168 -6.97 -5.83 25.13
CA GLN A 168 -6.41 -4.66 25.81
C GLN A 168 -5.23 -4.08 25.03
N GLU A 169 -4.31 -4.92 24.56
CA GLU A 169 -3.22 -4.50 23.68
C GLU A 169 -3.76 -3.95 22.35
N GLY A 170 -4.77 -4.60 21.78
CA GLY A 170 -5.44 -4.13 20.56
C GLY A 170 -6.02 -2.72 20.73
N LYS A 171 -6.67 -2.46 21.87
CA LYS A 171 -7.17 -1.13 22.25
C LYS A 171 -6.04 -0.12 22.33
N SER A 172 -4.95 -0.44 23.03
CA SER A 172 -3.79 0.45 23.16
C SER A 172 -3.17 0.79 21.80
N LYS A 173 -3.06 -0.16 20.87
CA LYS A 173 -2.56 0.09 19.51
C LYS A 173 -3.46 1.06 18.73
N LEU A 174 -4.78 0.88 18.81
CA LEU A 174 -5.74 1.77 18.15
C LEU A 174 -5.68 3.19 18.74
N VAL A 175 -5.67 3.31 20.07
CA VAL A 175 -5.55 4.60 20.76
C VAL A 175 -4.26 5.30 20.37
N LYS A 176 -3.12 4.61 20.42
CA LYS A 176 -1.81 5.17 20.03
C LYS A 176 -1.80 5.65 18.57
N ASN A 177 -2.44 4.93 17.66
CA ASN A 177 -2.56 5.36 16.27
C ASN A 177 -3.38 6.66 16.15
N LEU A 178 -4.50 6.77 16.88
CA LEU A 178 -5.31 7.98 16.88
C LEU A 178 -4.62 9.17 17.56
N GLU A 179 -3.83 8.93 18.60
CA GLU A 179 -2.98 9.95 19.23
C GLU A 179 -1.91 10.46 18.27
N THR A 180 -1.27 9.56 17.52
CA THR A 180 -0.25 9.90 16.51
C THR A 180 -0.78 10.91 15.49
N TYR A 181 -2.05 10.81 15.13
CA TYR A 181 -2.70 11.71 14.18
C TYR A 181 -3.54 12.81 14.84
N ALA A 182 -3.38 13.04 16.14
CA ALA A 182 -4.12 14.05 16.93
C ALA A 182 -5.66 13.95 16.84
N ILE A 183 -6.17 12.72 16.72
CA ILE A 183 -7.61 12.41 16.63
C ILE A 183 -8.19 11.98 17.97
N TRP A 184 -7.36 11.42 18.85
CA TRP A 184 -7.80 10.81 20.09
C TRP A 184 -8.43 11.82 21.08
N ASP A 185 -9.52 11.39 21.71
CA ASP A 185 -10.20 12.09 22.81
C ASP A 185 -10.80 11.01 23.72
N GLU A 186 -10.66 11.14 25.04
CA GLU A 186 -11.13 10.15 26.02
C GLU A 186 -12.63 9.84 25.88
N LYS A 187 -13.43 10.78 25.39
CA LYS A 187 -14.87 10.55 25.16
C LYS A 187 -15.15 9.46 24.13
N TYR A 188 -14.19 9.15 23.25
CA TYR A 188 -14.32 8.10 22.24
C TYR A 188 -13.99 6.70 22.78
N GLN A 189 -13.49 6.60 24.02
CA GLN A 189 -13.01 5.35 24.61
C GLN A 189 -14.04 4.22 24.57
N SER A 190 -15.31 4.48 24.89
CA SER A 190 -16.33 3.43 24.89
C SER A 190 -16.70 2.93 23.48
N ARG A 191 -16.58 3.79 22.47
CA ARG A 191 -17.04 3.51 21.10
C ARG A 191 -16.03 2.77 20.23
N ILE A 192 -14.77 2.69 20.62
CA ILE A 192 -13.75 1.97 19.84
C ILE A 192 -13.54 0.59 20.44
N VAL A 193 -14.01 -0.44 19.75
CA VAL A 193 -14.00 -1.82 20.25
C VAL A 193 -12.94 -2.63 19.51
N PRO A 194 -11.86 -3.10 20.17
CA PRO A 194 -10.85 -3.92 19.51
C PRO A 194 -11.39 -5.31 19.20
N VAL A 195 -11.18 -5.79 17.97
CA VAL A 195 -11.42 -7.16 17.54
C VAL A 195 -10.07 -7.78 17.22
N VAL A 196 -9.60 -8.68 18.08
CA VAL A 196 -8.31 -9.37 17.87
C VAL A 196 -8.45 -10.34 16.71
N GLY A 197 -7.60 -10.19 15.71
CA GLY A 197 -7.56 -11.04 14.54
C GLY A 197 -6.54 -10.55 13.53
N ASP A 198 -6.41 -11.30 12.44
CA ASP A 198 -5.49 -11.01 11.35
C ASP A 198 -6.21 -11.14 10.01
N LEU A 199 -6.12 -10.08 9.20
CA LEU A 199 -6.71 -10.02 7.88
C LEU A 199 -6.13 -11.08 6.93
N ALA A 200 -4.89 -11.51 7.14
CA ALA A 200 -4.23 -12.53 6.31
C ALA A 200 -4.66 -13.97 6.60
N LEU A 201 -5.46 -14.19 7.66
CA LEU A 201 -5.84 -15.53 8.12
C LEU A 201 -7.31 -15.86 7.80
N PRO A 202 -7.65 -17.15 7.62
CA PRO A 202 -9.03 -17.59 7.49
C PRO A 202 -9.90 -17.08 8.65
N LEU A 203 -11.15 -16.72 8.36
CA LEU A 203 -12.08 -16.14 9.33
C LEU A 203 -11.48 -14.92 10.05
N LEU A 204 -10.61 -14.17 9.38
CA LEU A 204 -9.90 -13.00 9.91
C LEU A 204 -9.08 -13.33 11.17
N GLY A 205 -8.57 -14.57 11.28
CA GLY A 205 -7.79 -15.06 12.42
C GLY A 205 -8.62 -15.33 13.67
N MET A 206 -9.96 -15.29 13.58
CA MET A 206 -10.86 -15.59 14.69
C MET A 206 -11.29 -17.06 14.70
N GLY A 207 -11.62 -17.58 15.88
CA GLY A 207 -12.34 -18.85 15.99
C GLY A 207 -13.75 -18.76 15.39
N ALA A 208 -14.28 -19.89 14.92
CA ALA A 208 -15.59 -19.94 14.24
C ALA A 208 -16.72 -19.32 15.06
N GLU A 209 -16.77 -19.59 16.38
CA GLU A 209 -17.79 -19.02 17.28
C GLU A 209 -17.70 -17.49 17.33
N GLN A 210 -16.50 -16.93 17.53
CA GLN A 210 -16.27 -15.49 17.57
C GLN A 210 -16.63 -14.82 16.23
N PHE A 211 -16.32 -15.47 15.10
CA PHE A 211 -16.70 -14.99 13.78
C PHE A 211 -18.23 -14.95 13.60
N GLN A 212 -18.96 -15.98 14.07
CA GLN A 212 -20.43 -15.98 14.04
C GLN A 212 -21.02 -14.89 14.95
N ILE A 213 -20.47 -14.68 16.14
CA ILE A 213 -20.89 -13.61 17.06
C ILE A 213 -20.69 -12.24 16.38
N LEU A 214 -19.54 -12.02 15.74
CA LEU A 214 -19.29 -10.80 14.99
C LEU A 214 -20.31 -10.65 13.83
N ALA A 215 -20.53 -11.72 13.07
CA ALA A 215 -21.47 -11.74 11.96
C ALA A 215 -22.93 -11.43 12.37
N ALA A 216 -23.35 -11.84 13.57
CA ALA A 216 -24.68 -11.52 14.09
C ALA A 216 -24.84 -10.04 14.49
N ASN A 217 -23.77 -9.41 14.99
CA ASN A 217 -23.84 -8.09 15.63
C ASN A 217 -23.53 -6.93 14.68
N ILE A 218 -22.61 -7.08 13.73
CA ILE A 218 -22.15 -6.00 12.85
C ILE A 218 -23.19 -5.63 11.79
N ASP A 219 -23.48 -4.35 11.66
CA ASP A 219 -24.46 -3.81 10.72
C ASP A 219 -23.85 -3.47 9.35
N THR A 220 -22.70 -2.78 9.33
CA THR A 220 -22.00 -2.39 8.11
C THR A 220 -20.49 -2.56 8.25
N ILE A 221 -19.80 -2.75 7.13
CA ILE A 221 -18.36 -3.00 7.08
C ILE A 221 -17.66 -1.91 6.28
N TYR A 222 -16.59 -1.34 6.85
CA TYR A 222 -15.61 -0.55 6.13
C TYR A 222 -14.34 -1.37 5.98
N HIS A 223 -14.03 -1.77 4.75
CA HIS A 223 -12.84 -2.54 4.45
C HIS A 223 -11.74 -1.63 3.92
N SER A 224 -10.92 -1.09 4.84
CA SER A 224 -9.76 -0.24 4.54
C SER A 224 -8.41 -0.92 4.80
N GLY A 225 -8.42 -2.08 5.46
CA GLY A 225 -7.22 -2.86 5.73
C GLY A 225 -6.62 -3.44 4.46
N ALA A 226 -5.32 -3.20 4.24
CA ALA A 226 -4.49 -3.83 3.22
C ALA A 226 -3.03 -3.74 3.67
N LEU A 227 -2.22 -4.70 3.23
CA LEU A 227 -0.76 -4.60 3.26
C LEU A 227 -0.32 -3.82 2.02
N LEU A 228 0.19 -2.61 2.23
CA LEU A 228 0.73 -1.76 1.18
C LEU A 228 2.26 -1.78 1.28
N ASN A 229 2.90 -2.34 0.26
CA ASN A 229 4.34 -2.33 0.12
C ASN A 229 4.67 -2.19 -1.38
N TYR A 230 5.57 -1.26 -1.70
CA TYR A 230 5.93 -0.92 -3.08
C TYR A 230 6.95 -1.87 -3.71
N VAL A 231 7.49 -2.79 -2.93
CA VAL A 231 8.57 -3.72 -3.34
C VAL A 231 8.06 -5.17 -3.35
N PHE A 232 7.06 -5.49 -2.52
CA PHE A 232 6.59 -6.87 -2.38
C PHE A 232 5.85 -7.36 -3.64
N PRO A 233 6.07 -8.62 -4.06
CA PRO A 233 5.34 -9.25 -5.15
C PRO A 233 3.90 -9.55 -4.74
N TYR A 234 3.06 -9.91 -5.71
CA TYR A 234 1.68 -10.31 -5.46
C TYR A 234 1.54 -11.43 -4.43
N SER A 235 2.40 -12.45 -4.48
CA SER A 235 2.32 -13.63 -3.59
C SER A 235 2.40 -13.26 -2.10
N ALA A 236 3.31 -12.34 -1.76
CA ALA A 236 3.47 -11.77 -0.42
C ALA A 236 2.22 -11.04 0.08
N LEU A 237 1.60 -10.26 -0.83
CA LEU A 237 0.47 -9.40 -0.49
C LEU A 237 -0.89 -10.12 -0.56
N LYS A 238 -0.97 -11.26 -1.26
CA LYS A 238 -2.20 -12.00 -1.57
C LYS A 238 -3.01 -12.36 -0.33
N ALA A 239 -2.35 -12.84 0.73
CA ALA A 239 -3.03 -13.29 1.93
C ALA A 239 -3.87 -12.17 2.57
N ALA A 240 -3.25 -11.01 2.83
CA ALA A 240 -3.95 -9.87 3.41
C ALA A 240 -4.91 -9.19 2.43
N ASN A 241 -4.48 -8.96 1.19
CA ASN A 241 -5.20 -8.06 0.27
C ASN A 241 -6.28 -8.77 -0.54
N VAL A 242 -6.13 -10.05 -0.85
CA VAL A 242 -7.07 -10.81 -1.70
C VAL A 242 -7.89 -11.77 -0.83
N LEU A 243 -7.22 -12.65 -0.07
CA LEU A 243 -7.93 -13.61 0.78
C LEU A 243 -8.59 -12.92 1.97
N GLY A 244 -7.95 -11.91 2.57
CA GLY A 244 -8.58 -11.07 3.59
C GLY A 244 -9.84 -10.36 3.11
N THR A 245 -9.85 -9.83 1.88
CA THR A 245 -11.08 -9.28 1.27
C THR A 245 -12.15 -10.35 1.14
N GLN A 246 -11.78 -11.58 0.77
CA GLN A 246 -12.70 -12.69 0.68
C GLN A 246 -13.34 -13.04 2.03
N GLU A 247 -12.57 -13.04 3.11
CA GLU A 247 -13.07 -13.28 4.47
C GLU A 247 -13.95 -12.13 4.99
N VAL A 248 -13.70 -10.89 4.57
CA VAL A 248 -14.60 -9.76 4.83
C VAL A 248 -15.93 -9.93 4.09
N LEU A 249 -15.91 -10.35 2.82
CA LEU A 249 -17.13 -10.63 2.05
C LEU A 249 -17.91 -11.81 2.65
N ARG A 250 -17.20 -12.84 3.15
CA ARG A 250 -17.80 -13.94 3.91
C ARG A 250 -18.51 -13.44 5.17
N LEU A 251 -17.87 -12.54 5.94
CA LEU A 251 -18.49 -11.91 7.10
C LEU A 251 -19.76 -11.14 6.68
N ALA A 252 -19.71 -10.42 5.57
CA ALA A 252 -20.81 -9.61 5.05
C ALA A 252 -22.05 -10.44 4.65
N SER A 253 -21.84 -11.68 4.17
CA SER A 253 -22.91 -12.59 3.77
C SER A 253 -23.38 -13.54 4.88
N GLN A 254 -22.70 -13.59 6.02
CA GLN A 254 -22.98 -14.55 7.10
C GLN A 254 -24.06 -14.01 8.08
N ILE A 255 -25.06 -14.83 8.41
CA ILE A 255 -26.18 -14.57 9.36
C ILE A 255 -27.13 -13.44 8.92
N LYS A 256 -26.61 -12.25 8.65
CA LYS A 256 -27.34 -11.09 8.14
C LYS A 256 -26.51 -10.36 7.09
N LEU A 257 -27.17 -9.76 6.11
CA LEU A 257 -26.53 -8.96 5.08
C LEU A 257 -25.98 -7.68 5.69
N LYS A 258 -24.74 -7.34 5.32
CA LYS A 258 -24.04 -6.13 5.77
C LYS A 258 -23.55 -5.39 4.54
N PRO A 259 -23.88 -4.10 4.37
CA PRO A 259 -23.25 -3.29 3.35
C PRO A 259 -21.72 -3.28 3.53
N VAL A 260 -20.99 -3.35 2.42
CA VAL A 260 -19.52 -3.30 2.42
C VAL A 260 -19.05 -2.07 1.67
N HIS A 261 -18.40 -1.17 2.40
CA HIS A 261 -17.70 -0.01 1.86
C HIS A 261 -16.23 -0.39 1.67
N TYR A 262 -15.87 -0.80 0.45
CA TYR A 262 -14.55 -1.30 0.11
C TYR A 262 -13.64 -0.15 -0.33
N VAL A 263 -12.53 0.06 0.38
CA VAL A 263 -11.48 0.98 -0.05
C VAL A 263 -10.56 0.23 -1.01
N SER A 264 -10.75 0.48 -2.30
CA SER A 264 -9.89 0.03 -3.38
C SER A 264 -8.74 1.04 -3.63
N SER A 265 -8.31 1.20 -4.87
CA SER A 265 -7.36 2.22 -5.33
C SER A 265 -7.57 2.48 -6.82
N VAL A 266 -7.22 3.66 -7.31
CA VAL A 266 -7.14 3.92 -8.76
C VAL A 266 -6.05 3.08 -9.45
N ALA A 267 -5.16 2.44 -8.68
CA ALA A 267 -4.15 1.50 -9.14
C ALA A 267 -4.69 0.31 -9.95
N VAL A 268 -6.01 0.02 -9.84
CA VAL A 268 -6.67 -1.00 -10.68
C VAL A 268 -6.67 -0.66 -12.19
N PHE A 269 -6.29 0.57 -12.56
CA PHE A 269 -6.20 1.03 -13.95
C PHE A 269 -4.76 1.22 -14.44
N GLU A 270 -3.76 0.62 -13.79
CA GLU A 270 -2.35 0.77 -14.15
C GLU A 270 -1.90 -0.07 -15.35
N SER A 271 -2.79 -0.86 -15.95
CA SER A 271 -2.47 -1.53 -17.21
C SER A 271 -2.18 -0.49 -18.31
N PRO A 272 -1.13 -0.68 -19.14
CA PRO A 272 -0.85 0.16 -20.31
C PRO A 272 -2.04 0.28 -21.27
N ALA A 273 -3.00 -0.65 -21.23
CA ALA A 273 -4.24 -0.55 -21.99
C ALA A 273 -5.08 0.71 -21.68
N TYR A 274 -4.85 1.36 -20.53
CA TYR A 274 -5.53 2.58 -20.12
C TYR A 274 -4.70 3.86 -20.34
N ALA A 275 -3.46 3.75 -20.83
CA ALA A 275 -2.58 4.89 -21.09
C ALA A 275 -3.25 5.94 -22.00
N GLY A 276 -3.25 7.21 -21.56
CA GLY A 276 -3.83 8.34 -22.29
C GLY A 276 -5.37 8.33 -22.40
N LYS A 277 -6.06 7.32 -21.85
CA LYS A 277 -7.53 7.24 -21.89
C LYS A 277 -8.14 7.92 -20.67
N VAL A 278 -9.32 8.50 -20.85
CA VAL A 278 -10.16 8.92 -19.73
C VAL A 278 -10.86 7.70 -19.16
N VAL A 279 -10.65 7.44 -17.87
CA VAL A 279 -11.30 6.36 -17.13
C VAL A 279 -12.33 6.95 -16.18
N LYS A 280 -13.57 6.52 -16.31
CA LYS A 280 -14.70 6.93 -15.47
C LYS A 280 -14.96 5.93 -14.35
N GLU A 281 -15.69 6.36 -13.34
CA GLU A 281 -15.93 5.60 -12.12
C GLU A 281 -16.61 4.24 -12.37
N GLN A 282 -17.60 4.20 -13.27
CA GLN A 282 -18.34 2.98 -13.60
C GLN A 282 -17.73 2.17 -14.74
N ASP A 283 -16.60 2.60 -15.31
CA ASP A 283 -15.95 1.83 -16.37
C ASP A 283 -15.48 0.47 -15.84
N ASP A 284 -15.51 -0.52 -16.73
CA ASP A 284 -14.93 -1.82 -16.45
C ASP A 284 -13.41 -1.79 -16.59
N PHE A 285 -12.74 -2.50 -15.67
CA PHE A 285 -11.29 -2.64 -15.66
C PHE A 285 -10.90 -4.08 -15.99
N ASN A 286 -11.01 -4.48 -17.26
CA ASN A 286 -10.78 -5.87 -17.69
C ASN A 286 -9.33 -6.16 -18.08
N HIS A 287 -8.53 -5.13 -18.32
CA HIS A 287 -7.12 -5.30 -18.65
C HIS A 287 -6.29 -5.34 -17.37
N TRP A 288 -5.44 -6.34 -17.26
CA TRP A 288 -4.49 -6.54 -16.16
C TRP A 288 -3.07 -6.74 -16.67
N GLU A 289 -2.92 -7.04 -17.95
CA GLU A 289 -1.66 -7.22 -18.62
C GLU A 289 -0.82 -5.94 -18.47
N GLY A 290 0.43 -6.09 -18.04
CA GLY A 290 1.33 -4.97 -17.79
C GLY A 290 1.13 -4.24 -16.45
N ILE A 291 0.27 -4.74 -15.54
CA ILE A 291 0.33 -4.32 -14.13
C ILE A 291 1.51 -5.04 -13.47
N PHE A 292 2.57 -4.30 -13.13
CA PHE A 292 3.79 -4.87 -12.55
C PHE A 292 3.84 -4.80 -11.02
N LEU A 293 3.28 -3.75 -10.43
CA LEU A 293 3.34 -3.55 -8.98
C LEU A 293 2.45 -4.58 -8.25
N GLY A 294 3.05 -5.38 -7.35
CA GLY A 294 2.33 -6.42 -6.60
C GLY A 294 1.12 -5.88 -5.83
N TYR A 295 1.24 -4.68 -5.25
CA TYR A 295 0.12 -4.00 -4.60
C TYR A 295 -1.04 -3.79 -5.58
N SER A 296 -0.78 -3.17 -6.74
CA SER A 296 -1.78 -2.91 -7.77
C SER A 296 -2.43 -4.19 -8.29
N GLN A 297 -1.64 -5.25 -8.48
CA GLN A 297 -2.13 -6.58 -8.84
C GLN A 297 -3.12 -7.12 -7.79
N THR A 298 -2.79 -7.03 -6.50
CA THR A 298 -3.73 -7.47 -5.44
C THR A 298 -4.99 -6.64 -5.36
N LYS A 299 -4.91 -5.31 -5.55
CA LYS A 299 -6.09 -4.43 -5.57
C LYS A 299 -7.00 -4.73 -6.76
N TRP A 300 -6.41 -5.03 -7.92
CA TRP A 300 -7.15 -5.43 -9.11
C TRP A 300 -7.95 -6.72 -8.85
N VAL A 301 -7.29 -7.77 -8.31
CA VAL A 301 -7.97 -9.05 -8.01
C VAL A 301 -9.03 -8.87 -6.92
N ALA A 302 -8.70 -8.20 -5.81
CA ALA A 302 -9.62 -7.99 -4.70
C ALA A 302 -10.86 -7.20 -5.11
N GLU A 303 -10.72 -6.16 -5.93
CA GLU A 303 -11.87 -5.41 -6.41
C GLU A 303 -12.75 -6.25 -7.37
N LYS A 304 -12.16 -7.15 -8.18
CA LYS A 304 -12.93 -8.11 -8.97
C LYS A 304 -13.74 -9.07 -8.07
N LEU A 305 -13.16 -9.58 -6.99
CA LEU A 305 -13.89 -10.40 -6.01
C LEU A 305 -15.07 -9.63 -5.38
N VAL A 306 -14.85 -8.35 -5.05
CA VAL A 306 -15.88 -7.46 -4.51
C VAL A 306 -17.01 -7.21 -5.53
N LYS A 307 -16.67 -7.01 -6.82
CA LYS A 307 -17.66 -6.91 -7.91
C LYS A 307 -18.44 -8.22 -8.09
N LEU A 308 -17.78 -9.38 -8.05
CA LEU A 308 -18.46 -10.68 -8.10
C LEU A 308 -19.43 -10.87 -6.93
N ALA A 309 -19.05 -10.47 -5.72
CA ALA A 309 -19.93 -10.53 -4.56
C ALA A 309 -21.12 -9.58 -4.69
N ARG A 310 -20.91 -8.38 -5.23
CA ARG A 310 -21.99 -7.44 -5.60
C ARG A 310 -22.94 -8.07 -6.61
N ASP A 311 -22.43 -8.71 -7.64
CA ASP A 311 -23.24 -9.35 -8.68
C ASP A 311 -24.03 -10.56 -8.13
N ARG A 312 -23.54 -11.19 -7.06
CA ARG A 312 -24.29 -12.18 -6.26
C ARG A 312 -25.32 -11.55 -5.32
N GLY A 313 -25.34 -10.23 -5.16
CA GLY A 313 -26.35 -9.48 -4.40
C GLY A 313 -25.85 -8.83 -3.10
N LEU A 314 -24.54 -8.84 -2.79
CA LEU A 314 -24.03 -8.09 -1.64
C LEU A 314 -24.13 -6.57 -1.90
N PRO A 315 -24.66 -5.76 -0.95
CA PRO A 315 -24.63 -4.31 -1.08
C PRO A 315 -23.19 -3.82 -0.92
N VAL A 316 -22.62 -3.29 -2.00
CA VAL A 316 -21.21 -2.87 -2.04
C VAL A 316 -21.11 -1.43 -2.53
N THR A 317 -20.26 -0.63 -1.90
CA THR A 317 -19.78 0.64 -2.43
C THR A 317 -18.26 0.59 -2.54
N ILE A 318 -17.71 0.93 -3.70
CA ILE A 318 -16.26 0.90 -3.93
C ILE A 318 -15.72 2.33 -3.90
N HIS A 319 -14.67 2.56 -3.11
CA HIS A 319 -13.97 3.84 -3.02
C HIS A 319 -12.55 3.67 -3.53
N ARG A 320 -12.16 4.34 -4.62
CA ARG A 320 -10.82 4.27 -5.22
C ARG A 320 -10.07 5.59 -4.95
N PRO A 321 -9.35 5.71 -3.81
CA PRO A 321 -8.43 6.82 -3.61
C PRO A 321 -7.20 6.72 -4.53
N PRO A 322 -6.58 7.86 -4.88
CA PRO A 322 -5.25 7.89 -5.47
C PRO A 322 -4.19 7.81 -4.34
N LEU A 323 -3.02 8.41 -4.55
CA LEU A 323 -2.12 8.69 -3.43
C LEU A 323 -2.81 9.65 -2.44
N ILE A 324 -2.70 9.36 -1.15
CA ILE A 324 -3.35 10.14 -0.10
C ILE A 324 -2.30 11.02 0.57
N SER A 325 -2.50 12.34 0.56
CA SER A 325 -1.63 13.31 1.22
C SER A 325 -2.10 13.66 2.64
N GLY A 326 -1.37 14.58 3.30
CA GLY A 326 -1.66 15.08 4.64
C GLY A 326 -3.08 15.63 4.83
N ASP A 327 -3.50 15.73 6.09
CA ASP A 327 -4.69 16.47 6.47
C ASP A 327 -4.53 17.94 6.05
N SER A 328 -5.46 18.46 5.25
CA SER A 328 -5.31 19.75 4.58
C SER A 328 -5.26 20.96 5.52
N GLU A 329 -5.74 20.81 6.75
CA GLU A 329 -5.76 21.88 7.76
C GLU A 329 -4.55 21.81 8.69
N THR A 330 -4.22 20.62 9.17
CA THR A 330 -3.18 20.42 10.21
C THR A 330 -1.82 20.03 9.64
N GLY A 331 -1.80 19.51 8.42
CA GLY A 331 -0.63 18.95 7.76
C GLY A 331 -0.20 17.58 8.25
N ILE A 332 -0.90 17.01 9.23
CA ILE A 332 -0.62 15.69 9.79
C ILE A 332 -0.67 14.63 8.68
N CYS A 333 0.43 13.91 8.51
CA CYS A 333 0.60 12.92 7.44
C CYS A 333 1.40 11.69 7.92
N ASN A 334 1.38 10.63 7.12
CA ASN A 334 2.20 9.45 7.35
C ASN A 334 3.61 9.65 6.78
N THR A 335 4.61 9.86 7.63
CA THR A 335 6.01 10.05 7.20
C THR A 335 6.63 8.87 6.45
N HIS A 336 5.99 7.70 6.46
CA HIS A 336 6.43 6.52 5.73
C HIS A 336 5.74 6.37 4.36
N ASP A 337 4.89 7.32 3.95
CA ASP A 337 4.27 7.27 2.62
C ASP A 337 5.25 7.66 1.51
N PHE A 338 4.96 7.18 0.30
CA PHE A 338 5.83 7.35 -0.86
C PHE A 338 6.10 8.82 -1.22
N ILE A 339 5.11 9.71 -1.12
CA ILE A 339 5.26 11.14 -1.44
C ILE A 339 6.29 11.76 -0.48
N ASN A 340 6.11 11.53 0.82
CA ASN A 340 7.00 12.07 1.85
C ASN A 340 8.43 11.51 1.73
N LEU A 341 8.58 10.22 1.47
CA LEU A 341 9.88 9.58 1.25
C LEU A 341 10.58 10.12 -0.01
N MET A 342 9.85 10.26 -1.12
CA MET A 342 10.38 10.84 -2.36
C MET A 342 10.83 12.29 -2.18
N VAL A 343 10.01 13.12 -1.54
CA VAL A 343 10.35 14.54 -1.28
C VAL A 343 11.59 14.62 -0.39
N LYS A 344 11.62 13.92 0.75
CA LYS A 344 12.76 13.93 1.67
C LYS A 344 14.05 13.50 0.99
N GLY A 345 14.01 12.40 0.25
CA GLY A 345 15.22 11.88 -0.36
C GLY A 345 15.72 12.72 -1.53
N CYS A 346 14.83 13.36 -2.30
CA CYS A 346 15.22 14.35 -3.31
C CYS A 346 15.82 15.62 -2.68
N LEU A 347 15.27 16.08 -1.55
CA LEU A 347 15.83 17.20 -0.77
C LEU A 347 17.26 16.87 -0.28
N GLN A 348 17.46 15.68 0.30
CA GLN A 348 18.78 15.24 0.78
C GLN A 348 19.78 15.00 -0.37
N MET A 349 19.31 14.52 -1.51
CA MET A 349 20.16 14.33 -2.71
C MET A 349 20.46 15.65 -3.43
N GLY A 350 19.63 16.69 -3.23
CA GLY A 350 19.76 17.99 -3.88
C GLY A 350 19.12 18.06 -5.29
N TYR A 351 18.46 16.99 -5.73
CA TYR A 351 17.92 16.88 -7.08
C TYR A 351 16.53 16.25 -7.13
N PHE A 352 15.66 16.83 -7.95
CA PHE A 352 14.39 16.26 -8.36
C PHE A 352 14.47 15.81 -9.83
N PRO A 353 13.73 14.76 -10.23
CA PRO A 353 13.64 14.37 -11.63
C PRO A 353 12.75 15.36 -12.39
N ASP A 354 13.23 15.86 -13.53
CA ASP A 354 12.46 16.69 -14.46
C ASP A 354 11.64 15.78 -15.37
N VAL A 355 10.42 15.48 -14.95
CA VAL A 355 9.50 14.56 -15.63
C VAL A 355 8.09 15.13 -15.71
N GLU A 356 7.36 14.75 -16.76
CA GLU A 356 5.94 15.04 -16.92
C GLU A 356 5.10 14.12 -16.02
N TYR A 357 5.11 14.41 -14.72
CA TYR A 357 4.29 13.73 -13.73
C TYR A 357 3.23 14.67 -13.16
N MET A 358 1.98 14.20 -13.13
CA MET A 358 0.87 14.91 -12.51
C MET A 358 0.65 14.37 -11.10
N MET A 359 0.92 15.19 -10.10
CA MET A 359 0.66 14.90 -8.69
C MET A 359 -0.84 14.84 -8.46
N ASP A 360 -1.34 13.62 -8.33
CA ASP A 360 -2.70 13.28 -7.95
C ASP A 360 -2.74 12.81 -6.51
N MET A 361 -2.46 13.74 -5.61
CA MET A 361 -2.52 13.50 -4.17
C MET A 361 -3.80 14.12 -3.60
N SER A 362 -4.65 13.29 -2.99
CA SER A 362 -5.89 13.74 -2.34
C SER A 362 -5.66 13.85 -0.83
N PRO A 363 -6.01 14.99 -0.19
CA PRO A 363 -5.91 15.12 1.27
C PRO A 363 -6.71 14.05 1.99
N VAL A 364 -6.13 13.46 3.04
CA VAL A 364 -6.77 12.37 3.79
C VAL A 364 -8.14 12.77 4.36
N ASP A 365 -8.31 14.03 4.75
CA ASP A 365 -9.55 14.51 5.34
C ASP A 365 -10.66 14.64 4.29
N TYR A 366 -10.34 15.03 3.05
CA TYR A 366 -11.29 14.95 1.93
C TYR A 366 -11.68 13.49 1.65
N VAL A 367 -10.69 12.59 1.57
CA VAL A 367 -10.92 11.17 1.28
C VAL A 367 -11.78 10.51 2.36
N SER A 368 -11.47 10.70 3.64
CA SER A 368 -12.23 10.10 4.74
C SER A 368 -13.66 10.66 4.84
N LYS A 369 -13.83 11.98 4.70
CA LYS A 369 -15.15 12.62 4.69
C LYS A 369 -15.99 12.08 3.53
N ALA A 370 -15.42 11.96 2.33
CA ALA A 370 -16.11 11.43 1.16
C ALA A 370 -16.52 9.96 1.34
N ILE A 371 -15.64 9.10 1.87
CA ILE A 371 -15.95 7.69 2.15
C ILE A 371 -17.16 7.58 3.07
N VAL A 372 -17.14 8.26 4.21
CA VAL A 372 -18.19 8.18 5.23
C VAL A 372 -19.49 8.85 4.79
N TYR A 373 -19.42 9.93 4.00
CA TYR A 373 -20.63 10.55 3.45
C TYR A 373 -21.29 9.64 2.41
N LEU A 374 -20.52 9.12 1.45
CA LEU A 374 -21.01 8.30 0.35
C LEU A 374 -21.54 6.95 0.83
N SER A 375 -20.95 6.39 1.90
CA SER A 375 -21.41 5.13 2.50
C SER A 375 -22.81 5.23 3.10
N MET A 376 -23.22 6.41 3.55
CA MET A 376 -24.56 6.67 4.10
C MET A 376 -25.62 6.96 3.04
N GLN A 377 -25.24 7.07 1.76
CA GLN A 377 -26.19 7.32 0.67
C GLN A 377 -26.71 6.01 0.09
N PRO A 378 -28.03 5.73 0.13
CA PRO A 378 -28.59 4.53 -0.51
C PRO A 378 -28.28 4.46 -2.02
N SER A 379 -28.16 5.63 -2.67
CA SER A 379 -27.84 5.76 -4.10
C SER A 379 -26.39 5.42 -4.45
N SER A 380 -25.51 5.21 -3.46
CA SER A 380 -24.12 4.79 -3.65
C SER A 380 -23.97 3.27 -3.78
N ILE A 381 -24.97 2.50 -3.34
CA ILE A 381 -24.91 1.04 -3.40
C ILE A 381 -24.79 0.60 -4.86
N GLY A 382 -23.83 -0.29 -5.12
CA GLY A 382 -23.51 -0.86 -6.42
C GLY A 382 -22.52 -0.02 -7.26
N LYS A 383 -22.17 1.19 -6.81
CA LYS A 383 -21.31 2.12 -7.53
C LYS A 383 -19.86 2.07 -7.04
N ALA A 384 -18.96 2.49 -7.92
CA ALA A 384 -17.60 2.89 -7.58
C ALA A 384 -17.46 4.42 -7.60
N PHE A 385 -16.50 4.94 -6.86
CA PHE A 385 -16.16 6.37 -6.79
C PHE A 385 -14.64 6.57 -6.87
N HIS A 386 -14.19 7.45 -7.74
CA HIS A 386 -12.80 7.90 -7.77
C HIS A 386 -12.64 9.08 -6.82
N LEU A 387 -11.85 8.91 -5.75
CA LEU A 387 -11.59 9.97 -4.77
C LEU A 387 -10.34 10.78 -5.16
N GLN A 388 -10.15 10.96 -6.48
CA GLN A 388 -9.04 11.67 -7.10
C GLN A 388 -9.15 13.17 -6.82
N HIS A 389 -8.01 13.85 -6.68
CA HIS A 389 -7.98 15.29 -6.70
C HIS A 389 -8.50 15.81 -8.06
N PRO A 390 -9.51 16.69 -8.10
CA PRO A 390 -10.17 17.10 -9.36
C PRO A 390 -9.28 17.97 -10.27
N GLN A 391 -8.22 18.54 -9.70
CA GLN A 391 -7.25 19.41 -10.39
C GLN A 391 -5.83 19.01 -10.00
N PRO A 392 -5.26 17.91 -10.53
CA PRO A 392 -3.89 17.51 -10.21
C PRO A 392 -2.89 18.58 -10.65
N ALA A 393 -1.72 18.65 -10.01
CA ALA A 393 -0.69 19.64 -10.30
C ALA A 393 0.58 18.97 -10.86
N PRO A 394 1.31 19.59 -11.80
CA PRO A 394 2.55 19.01 -12.30
C PRO A 394 3.65 19.03 -11.23
N LEU A 395 4.53 18.02 -11.24
CA LEU A 395 5.66 17.91 -10.32
C LEU A 395 6.55 19.18 -10.34
N SER A 396 6.69 19.81 -11.49
CA SER A 396 7.45 21.06 -11.64
C SER A 396 6.91 22.21 -10.77
N THR A 397 5.63 22.20 -10.41
CA THR A 397 5.06 23.18 -9.46
C THR A 397 5.56 22.93 -8.04
N LEU A 398 5.63 21.67 -7.59
CA LEU A 398 6.23 21.32 -6.30
C LEU A 398 7.69 21.75 -6.23
N ILE A 399 8.47 21.48 -7.28
CA ILE A 399 9.89 21.86 -7.33
C ILE A 399 10.05 23.37 -7.16
N LYS A 400 9.22 24.18 -7.84
CA LYS A 400 9.23 25.65 -7.70
C LYS A 400 8.91 26.10 -6.28
N TRP A 401 7.93 25.48 -5.62
CA TRP A 401 7.60 25.81 -4.23
C TRP A 401 8.72 25.44 -3.28
N VAL A 402 9.29 24.23 -3.41
CA VAL A 402 10.44 23.79 -2.62
C VAL A 402 11.62 24.77 -2.75
N GLN A 403 11.94 25.21 -3.98
CA GLN A 403 12.96 26.24 -4.23
C GLN A 403 12.60 27.58 -3.57
N SER A 404 11.33 28.00 -3.66
CA SER A 404 10.86 29.25 -3.03
C SER A 404 10.91 29.22 -1.49
N PHE A 405 10.87 28.03 -0.89
CA PHE A 405 11.04 27.83 0.55
C PHE A 405 12.51 27.83 0.99
N GLY A 406 13.46 27.97 0.07
CA GLY A 406 14.89 28.11 0.34
C GLY A 406 15.71 26.84 0.17
N TYR A 407 15.10 25.69 -0.14
CA TYR A 407 15.84 24.45 -0.32
C TYR A 407 16.70 24.51 -1.60
N PRO A 408 18.00 24.17 -1.53
CA PRO A 408 18.94 24.31 -2.65
C PRO A 408 18.84 23.12 -3.61
N VAL A 409 17.68 22.91 -4.24
CA VAL A 409 17.44 21.80 -5.17
C VAL A 409 17.36 22.21 -6.63
N LYS A 410 17.70 21.28 -7.53
CA LYS A 410 17.56 21.45 -8.98
C LYS A 410 16.73 20.33 -9.59
N ALA A 411 15.96 20.66 -10.63
CA ALA A 411 15.38 19.66 -11.52
C ALA A 411 16.44 19.24 -12.55
N ILE A 412 16.63 17.94 -12.76
CA ILE A 412 17.56 17.38 -13.74
C ILE A 412 16.88 16.28 -14.55
N PRO A 413 17.31 16.01 -15.80
CA PRO A 413 16.75 14.93 -16.62
C PRO A 413 16.70 13.60 -15.87
N TYR A 414 15.64 12.81 -16.09
CA TYR A 414 15.38 11.58 -15.32
C TYR A 414 16.55 10.59 -15.31
N GLU A 415 17.19 10.36 -16.46
CA GLU A 415 18.37 9.47 -16.55
C GLU A 415 19.55 9.97 -15.70
N GLN A 416 19.76 11.30 -15.65
CA GLN A 416 20.78 11.89 -14.78
C GLN A 416 20.39 11.76 -13.31
N TRP A 417 19.11 11.93 -12.98
CA TRP A 417 18.60 11.71 -11.63
C TRP A 417 18.79 10.26 -11.18
N GLN A 418 18.54 9.27 -12.05
CA GLN A 418 18.82 7.86 -11.76
C GLN A 418 20.31 7.61 -11.53
N ALA A 419 21.19 8.23 -12.34
CA ALA A 419 22.64 8.13 -12.15
C ALA A 419 23.09 8.74 -10.81
N GLU A 420 22.56 9.89 -10.42
CA GLU A 420 22.80 10.51 -9.10
C GLU A 420 22.34 9.58 -7.97
N LEU A 421 21.14 9.01 -8.10
CA LEU A 421 20.61 8.04 -7.14
C LEU A 421 21.53 6.82 -7.00
N ILE A 422 22.05 6.27 -8.10
CA ILE A 422 22.94 5.09 -8.09
C ILE A 422 24.30 5.43 -7.47
N ASN A 423 24.91 6.52 -7.91
CA ASN A 423 26.32 6.81 -7.62
C ASN A 423 26.53 7.51 -6.27
N ASN A 424 25.58 8.34 -5.83
CA ASN A 424 25.80 9.28 -4.73
C ASN A 424 24.91 9.03 -3.50
N VAL A 425 23.89 8.16 -3.59
CA VAL A 425 23.02 7.82 -2.45
C VAL A 425 23.39 6.43 -1.92
N SER A 426 24.19 6.35 -0.86
CA SER A 426 24.65 5.05 -0.30
C SER A 426 24.16 4.76 1.12
N SER A 427 23.46 5.68 1.78
CA SER A 427 22.94 5.52 3.14
C SER A 427 21.45 5.24 3.15
N VAL A 428 21.02 4.36 4.05
CA VAL A 428 19.60 4.13 4.40
C VAL A 428 18.92 5.37 5.00
N ASP A 429 19.69 6.35 5.48
CA ASP A 429 19.17 7.64 5.97
C ASP A 429 18.52 8.47 4.86
N ASN A 430 18.93 8.23 3.60
CA ASN A 430 18.21 8.75 2.45
C ASN A 430 17.17 7.71 2.00
N PRO A 431 15.87 8.02 2.12
CA PRO A 431 14.82 7.07 1.80
C PRO A 431 14.78 6.64 0.33
N LEU A 432 15.40 7.38 -0.60
CA LEU A 432 15.53 6.89 -1.98
C LEU A 432 16.38 5.63 -2.07
N TYR A 433 17.31 5.40 -1.13
CA TYR A 433 18.13 4.19 -1.11
C TYR A 433 17.25 2.93 -0.97
N THR A 434 16.27 2.96 -0.05
CA THR A 434 15.37 1.83 0.18
C THR A 434 14.31 1.69 -0.92
N LEU A 435 14.02 2.78 -1.64
CA LEU A 435 13.13 2.80 -2.79
C LEU A 435 13.82 2.43 -4.12
N ARG A 436 15.13 2.17 -4.15
CA ARG A 436 15.87 1.81 -5.36
C ARG A 436 15.24 0.66 -6.17
N PRO A 437 14.72 -0.45 -5.58
CA PRO A 437 14.04 -1.48 -6.35
C PRO A 437 12.87 -0.91 -7.14
N PHE A 438 12.01 -0.13 -6.48
CA PHE A 438 10.89 0.54 -7.13
C PHE A 438 11.33 1.54 -8.22
N LEU A 439 12.41 2.29 -7.96
CA LEU A 439 12.83 3.43 -8.80
C LEU A 439 13.73 3.06 -9.99
N LEU A 440 14.45 1.94 -9.90
CA LEU A 440 15.54 1.59 -10.83
C LEU A 440 15.33 0.24 -11.52
N GLU A 441 14.53 -0.65 -10.95
CA GLU A 441 14.29 -1.95 -11.55
C GLU A 441 13.47 -1.83 -12.82
N ARG A 442 13.90 -2.55 -13.86
CA ARG A 442 13.35 -2.47 -15.20
C ARG A 442 12.54 -3.72 -15.49
N TRP A 443 11.35 -3.50 -16.04
CA TRP A 443 10.35 -4.52 -16.28
C TRP A 443 10.03 -4.59 -17.78
N SER A 444 9.54 -5.75 -18.24
CA SER A 444 9.14 -6.03 -19.63
C SER A 444 10.26 -5.93 -20.68
N ASP A 445 9.94 -6.27 -21.92
CA ASP A 445 10.85 -6.12 -23.07
C ASP A 445 11.23 -4.65 -23.33
N GLU A 446 10.38 -3.70 -22.94
CA GLU A 446 10.64 -2.25 -23.06
C GLU A 446 11.59 -1.72 -21.96
N GLN A 447 11.93 -2.54 -20.97
CA GLN A 447 12.88 -2.20 -19.90
C GLN A 447 12.50 -0.92 -19.13
N LEU A 448 11.21 -0.74 -18.86
CA LEU A 448 10.66 0.42 -18.16
C LEU A 448 10.75 0.25 -16.64
N THR A 449 11.02 1.34 -15.92
CA THR A 449 10.88 1.35 -14.46
C THR A 449 9.42 1.52 -14.05
N ILE A 450 9.10 1.28 -12.77
CA ILE A 450 7.76 1.59 -12.27
C ILE A 450 7.42 3.09 -12.44
N PRO A 451 8.29 4.05 -12.06
CA PRO A 451 8.05 5.47 -12.35
C PRO A 451 7.79 5.80 -13.83
N ASP A 452 8.45 5.11 -14.76
CA ASP A 452 8.22 5.30 -16.20
C ASP A 452 6.76 5.04 -16.60
N LEU A 453 6.07 4.12 -15.92
CA LEU A 453 4.65 3.78 -16.17
C LEU A 453 3.70 4.88 -15.68
N TYR A 454 4.13 5.68 -14.71
CA TYR A 454 3.33 6.76 -14.14
C TYR A 454 3.54 8.12 -14.81
N LEU A 455 4.43 8.21 -15.80
CA LEU A 455 4.58 9.40 -16.62
C LEU A 455 3.27 9.71 -17.36
N GLN A 456 3.00 11.00 -17.58
CA GLN A 456 1.74 11.49 -18.14
C GLN A 456 1.33 10.77 -19.44
N ALA A 457 2.29 10.45 -20.30
CA ALA A 457 2.05 9.75 -21.57
C ALA A 457 1.62 8.28 -21.41
N ARG A 458 1.90 7.64 -20.26
CA ARG A 458 1.68 6.21 -20.01
C ARG A 458 0.62 5.92 -18.96
N ARG A 459 0.15 6.93 -18.23
CA ARG A 459 -0.93 6.80 -17.24
C ARG A 459 -2.32 7.09 -17.82
N PRO A 460 -3.39 6.56 -17.22
CA PRO A 460 -4.75 7.00 -17.50
C PRO A 460 -5.04 8.41 -16.96
N HIS A 461 -6.06 9.03 -17.54
CA HIS A 461 -6.74 10.20 -16.99
C HIS A 461 -7.95 9.75 -16.16
N ILE A 462 -7.75 9.65 -14.84
CA ILE A 462 -8.81 9.25 -13.92
C ILE A 462 -9.80 10.41 -13.74
N SER A 463 -11.05 10.22 -14.17
CA SER A 463 -12.15 11.17 -13.94
C SER A 463 -12.75 10.95 -12.55
N CYS A 464 -13.17 12.02 -11.88
CA CYS A 464 -13.89 11.97 -10.60
C CYS A 464 -15.24 12.72 -10.68
N GLN A 465 -15.81 12.85 -11.89
CA GLN A 465 -17.02 13.64 -12.12
C GLN A 465 -18.25 13.09 -11.39
N GLU A 466 -18.44 11.77 -11.35
CA GLU A 466 -19.55 11.15 -10.62
C GLU A 466 -19.36 11.27 -9.11
N THR A 467 -18.12 11.18 -8.61
CA THR A 467 -17.81 11.49 -7.21
C THR A 467 -18.20 12.92 -6.87
N LEU A 468 -17.79 13.91 -7.68
CA LEU A 468 -18.13 15.32 -7.46
C LEU A 468 -19.64 15.56 -7.50
N GLN A 469 -20.35 14.90 -8.40
CA GLN A 469 -21.81 14.96 -8.47
C GLN A 469 -22.48 14.33 -7.24
N ALA A 470 -21.97 13.19 -6.76
CA ALA A 470 -22.51 12.52 -5.58
C ALA A 470 -22.23 13.28 -4.27
N LEU A 471 -21.16 14.07 -4.23
CA LEU A 471 -20.85 14.98 -3.13
C LEU A 471 -21.58 16.34 -3.24
N ALA A 472 -22.23 16.62 -4.38
CA ALA A 472 -22.93 17.88 -4.59
C ALA A 472 -24.08 18.03 -3.58
N GLY A 473 -24.04 19.11 -2.79
CA GLY A 473 -24.99 19.35 -1.70
C GLY A 473 -24.45 19.00 -0.31
N SER A 474 -23.28 18.38 -0.22
CA SER A 474 -22.48 18.31 1.02
C SER A 474 -21.55 19.53 1.15
N SER A 475 -20.93 19.69 2.32
CA SER A 475 -19.83 20.65 2.53
C SER A 475 -18.45 20.08 2.11
N ILE A 476 -18.41 18.88 1.54
CA ILE A 476 -17.17 18.16 1.24
C ILE A 476 -16.64 18.62 -0.11
N VAL A 477 -15.53 19.37 -0.07
CA VAL A 477 -14.83 19.87 -1.25
C VAL A 477 -13.36 19.50 -1.12
N CYS A 478 -12.75 18.98 -2.19
CA CYS A 478 -11.32 18.74 -2.22
C CYS A 478 -10.60 20.10 -2.29
N PRO A 479 -9.80 20.48 -1.29
CA PRO A 479 -9.09 21.76 -1.32
C PRO A 479 -8.02 21.72 -2.43
N PRO A 480 -7.72 22.86 -3.08
CA PRO A 480 -6.79 22.89 -4.21
C PRO A 480 -5.35 22.60 -3.77
N ILE A 481 -4.59 21.94 -4.65
CA ILE A 481 -3.14 21.79 -4.51
C ILE A 481 -2.49 23.19 -4.67
N SER A 482 -2.07 23.81 -3.57
CA SER A 482 -1.54 25.17 -3.53
C SER A 482 -0.26 25.28 -2.68
N SER A 483 0.47 26.41 -2.82
CA SER A 483 1.64 26.71 -1.98
C SER A 483 1.32 26.64 -0.49
N GLU A 484 0.14 27.11 -0.08
CA GLU A 484 -0.30 27.12 1.31
C GLU A 484 -0.47 25.72 1.85
N MET A 485 -1.08 24.81 1.08
CA MET A 485 -1.18 23.39 1.45
C MET A 485 0.20 22.76 1.64
N PHE A 486 1.15 23.03 0.73
CA PHE A 486 2.51 22.51 0.88
C PHE A 486 3.26 23.12 2.05
N MET A 487 3.04 24.41 2.37
CA MET A 487 3.59 25.01 3.59
C MET A 487 3.05 24.32 4.83
N THR A 488 1.74 24.04 4.88
CA THR A 488 1.11 23.30 5.98
C THR A 488 1.73 21.91 6.16
N TYR A 489 1.89 21.16 5.06
CA TYR A 489 2.54 19.84 5.10
C TYR A 489 4.01 19.94 5.53
N THR A 490 4.77 20.86 4.95
CA THR A 490 6.18 21.07 5.27
C THR A 490 6.38 21.48 6.74
N ALA A 491 5.51 22.33 7.28
CA ALA A 491 5.56 22.74 8.68
C ALA A 491 5.42 21.54 9.62
N TYR A 492 4.46 20.65 9.36
CA TYR A 492 4.30 19.42 10.13
C TYR A 492 5.53 18.50 10.01
N LEU A 493 6.05 18.31 8.80
CA LEU A 493 7.24 17.47 8.57
C LEU A 493 8.50 18.03 9.28
N ILE A 494 8.64 19.35 9.38
CA ILE A 494 9.72 19.99 10.15
C ILE A 494 9.48 19.82 11.65
N GLN A 495 8.25 20.03 12.13
CA GLN A 495 7.90 19.89 13.54
C GLN A 495 8.16 18.47 14.07
N THR A 496 7.94 17.45 13.24
CA THR A 496 8.22 16.04 13.57
C THR A 496 9.70 15.66 13.47
N GLY A 497 10.55 16.57 12.99
CA GLY A 497 11.97 16.29 12.72
C GLY A 497 12.19 15.41 11.49
N PHE A 498 11.16 15.18 10.67
CA PHE A 498 11.28 14.39 9.46
C PHE A 498 12.07 15.13 8.36
N LEU A 499 11.82 16.44 8.23
CA LEU A 499 12.59 17.38 7.40
C LEU A 499 13.33 18.40 8.27
N ASN A 500 14.47 18.89 7.78
CA ASN A 500 15.17 20.02 8.37
C ASN A 500 14.72 21.33 7.72
N VAL A 501 14.79 22.44 8.44
CA VAL A 501 14.68 23.78 7.84
C VAL A 501 15.80 23.95 6.80
N ALA A 502 15.48 24.63 5.70
CA ALA A 502 16.40 24.89 4.59
C ALA A 502 17.68 25.65 5.00
#